data_AF-A0A7W9T7E6-F1
#
_entry.id   AF-A0A7W9T7E6-F1
#
_cell.length_a   1.000
_cell.length_b   1.000
_cell.length_c   1.000
_cell.angle_alpha   90.00
_cell.angle_beta   90.00
_cell.angle_gamma   90.00
#
_symmetry.space_group_name_H-M   'P 1'
#
loop_
_entity.id
_entity.type
_entity.pdbx_description
1 polymer ?
#
loop_
_entity_poly.entity_id
_entity_poly.type
_entity_poly.pdbx_seq_one_letter_code
_entity_poly.pdbx_strand_id
1 'polypeptide(L)'
;MTPTASAVDQSGPKASAAIQTVDIKGVKVAKEASAETKRIIEAEAGVAAAAANVCGSGYTISTGAARYGTYGTTYTWTNGKTTGDRYYDKPICAVFFNDTGAAHYMGIRLKDNYTDTPHKEDFGTFSTYAGPVYQNRGYCGEAYSYMKVGSRVVVDNILTVGSCN
;
A
#
# COMPACT_ATOMS: atom_id res chain seq x y z
N MET A 1 -27.16 27.86 -48.16
CA MET A 1 -27.37 27.58 -46.73
C MET A 1 -26.37 26.52 -46.33
N THR A 2 -25.30 26.94 -45.66
CA THR A 2 -24.15 26.10 -45.27
C THR A 2 -24.43 25.54 -43.88
N PRO A 3 -24.24 24.25 -43.60
CA PRO A 3 -24.35 23.75 -42.24
C PRO A 3 -23.08 24.13 -41.47
N THR A 4 -23.25 24.91 -40.39
CA THR A 4 -22.21 25.21 -39.41
C THR A 4 -21.95 23.95 -38.58
N ALA A 5 -20.72 23.44 -38.61
CA ALA A 5 -20.28 22.38 -37.71
C ALA A 5 -20.00 22.99 -36.33
N SER A 6 -20.79 22.60 -35.32
CA SER A 6 -20.48 22.88 -33.91
C SER A 6 -19.34 21.98 -33.47
N ALA A 7 -18.23 22.59 -33.05
CA ALA A 7 -17.15 21.89 -32.37
C ALA A 7 -17.66 21.34 -31.03
N VAL A 8 -17.58 20.03 -30.87
CA VAL A 8 -17.80 19.36 -29.58
C VAL A 8 -16.53 19.55 -28.75
N ASP A 9 -16.66 20.30 -27.66
CA ASP A 9 -15.64 20.41 -26.62
C ASP A 9 -15.45 19.04 -25.95
N GLN A 10 -14.34 18.38 -26.27
CA GLN A 10 -13.96 17.09 -25.68
C GLN A 10 -13.22 17.32 -24.36
N SER A 11 -13.84 17.98 -23.39
CA SER A 11 -13.35 17.95 -22.00
C SER A 11 -14.01 16.79 -21.26
N GLY A 12 -13.70 15.56 -21.70
CA GLY A 12 -13.98 14.36 -20.91
C GLY A 12 -13.14 14.36 -19.62
N PRO A 13 -13.57 13.67 -18.55
CA PRO A 13 -12.77 13.56 -17.33
C PRO A 13 -11.41 12.95 -17.67
N LYS A 14 -10.32 13.66 -17.34
CA LYS A 14 -8.96 13.13 -17.44
C LYS A 14 -8.92 11.80 -16.66
N ALA A 15 -8.89 10.68 -17.36
CA ALA A 15 -8.60 9.40 -16.76
C ALA A 15 -7.20 9.52 -16.12
N SER A 16 -7.15 9.58 -14.79
CA SER A 16 -5.88 9.50 -14.07
C SER A 16 -5.15 8.24 -14.55
N ALA A 17 -3.88 8.38 -14.93
CA ALA A 17 -3.10 7.29 -15.49
C ALA A 17 -3.21 6.04 -14.61
N ALA A 18 -3.58 4.91 -15.24
CA ALA A 18 -3.64 3.63 -14.56
C ALA A 18 -2.24 3.20 -14.13
N ILE A 19 -2.13 2.59 -12.95
CA ILE A 19 -0.86 2.02 -12.48
C ILE A 19 -0.45 0.89 -13.43
N GLN A 20 0.73 0.98 -14.04
CA GLN A 20 1.30 -0.16 -14.75
C GLN A 20 1.72 -1.24 -13.75
N THR A 21 1.41 -2.50 -14.05
CA THR A 21 1.73 -3.62 -13.15
C THR A 21 2.53 -4.70 -13.85
N VAL A 22 3.23 -5.50 -13.04
CA VAL A 22 3.82 -6.78 -13.43
C VAL A 22 3.15 -7.88 -12.60
N ASP A 23 2.98 -9.06 -13.18
CA ASP A 23 2.52 -10.24 -12.43
C ASP A 23 3.73 -10.97 -11.86
N ILE A 24 3.71 -11.22 -10.55
CA ILE A 24 4.70 -12.03 -9.85
C ILE A 24 3.96 -13.14 -9.13
N LYS A 25 4.00 -14.34 -9.71
CA LYS A 25 3.35 -15.55 -9.17
C LYS A 25 1.86 -15.31 -8.82
N GLY A 26 1.13 -14.60 -9.68
CA GLY A 26 -0.29 -14.30 -9.49
C GLY A 26 -0.58 -13.06 -8.61
N VAL A 27 0.44 -12.35 -8.15
CA VAL A 27 0.31 -11.06 -7.46
C VAL A 27 0.61 -9.93 -8.43
N LYS A 28 -0.34 -8.99 -8.59
CA LYS A 28 -0.09 -7.76 -9.35
C LYS A 28 0.75 -6.81 -8.51
N VAL A 29 1.93 -6.48 -8.99
CA VAL A 29 2.85 -5.54 -8.34
C VAL A 29 3.01 -4.31 -9.21
N ALA A 30 3.00 -3.11 -8.61
CA ALA A 30 3.27 -1.88 -9.34
C ALA A 30 4.63 -1.98 -10.06
N LYS A 31 4.69 -1.61 -11.33
CA LYS A 31 5.90 -1.73 -12.15
C LYS A 31 7.06 -0.92 -11.58
N GLU A 32 6.76 0.23 -10.99
CA GLU A 32 7.72 1.10 -10.31
C GLU A 32 8.10 0.64 -8.90
N ALA A 33 7.45 -0.40 -8.35
CA ALA A 33 7.83 -0.93 -7.03
C ALA A 33 9.30 -1.35 -7.01
N SER A 34 9.93 -1.18 -5.85
CA SER A 34 11.34 -1.47 -5.65
C SER A 34 11.69 -2.92 -6.01
N ALA A 35 12.94 -3.16 -6.40
CA ALA A 35 13.44 -4.51 -6.63
C ALA A 35 13.28 -5.39 -5.37
N GLU A 36 13.42 -4.80 -4.18
CA GLU A 36 13.19 -5.48 -2.91
C GLU A 36 11.74 -5.91 -2.74
N THR A 37 10.78 -5.02 -3.02
CA THR A 37 9.35 -5.37 -2.99
C THR A 37 9.09 -6.56 -3.91
N LYS A 38 9.59 -6.51 -5.15
CA LYS A 38 9.39 -7.60 -6.12
C LYS A 38 9.99 -8.91 -5.62
N ARG A 39 11.17 -8.88 -5.00
CA ARG A 39 11.83 -10.06 -4.42
C ARG A 39 11.04 -10.64 -3.24
N ILE A 40 10.53 -9.80 -2.34
CA ILE A 40 9.72 -10.25 -1.19
C ILE A 40 8.42 -10.89 -1.70
N ILE A 41 7.74 -10.26 -2.65
CA ILE A 41 6.50 -10.81 -3.23
C ILE A 41 6.81 -12.14 -3.95
N GLU A 42 7.93 -12.26 -4.67
CA GLU A 42 8.32 -13.51 -5.32
C GLU A 42 8.61 -14.63 -4.32
N ALA A 43 9.26 -14.32 -3.20
CA ALA A 43 9.59 -15.28 -2.15
C ALA A 43 8.34 -15.73 -1.35
N GLU A 44 7.41 -14.80 -1.08
CA GLU A 44 6.30 -14.99 -0.15
C GLU A 44 4.92 -14.71 -0.79
N ALA A 45 4.74 -15.07 -2.07
CA ALA A 45 3.54 -14.73 -2.85
C ALA A 45 2.22 -15.12 -2.18
N GLY A 46 2.16 -16.26 -1.49
CA GLY A 46 0.97 -16.70 -0.75
C GLY A 46 0.63 -15.79 0.44
N VAL A 47 1.65 -15.35 1.19
CA VAL A 47 1.47 -14.41 2.32
C VAL A 47 1.08 -13.04 1.79
N ALA A 48 1.70 -12.58 0.71
CA ALA A 48 1.34 -11.34 0.05
C ALA A 48 -0.14 -11.35 -0.40
N ALA A 49 -0.61 -12.43 -1.03
CA ALA A 49 -2.01 -12.57 -1.41
C ALA A 49 -2.96 -12.56 -0.18
N ALA A 50 -2.55 -13.19 0.93
CA ALA A 50 -3.31 -13.12 2.18
C ALA A 50 -3.36 -11.68 2.72
N ALA A 51 -2.25 -10.93 2.66
CA ALA A 51 -2.19 -9.53 3.06
C ALA A 51 -3.11 -8.63 2.20
N ALA A 52 -3.20 -8.90 0.89
CA ALA A 52 -4.15 -8.23 0.00
C ALA A 52 -5.60 -8.47 0.44
N ASN A 53 -5.93 -9.72 0.82
CA ASN A 53 -7.27 -10.07 1.31
C ASN A 53 -7.61 -9.38 2.63
N VAL A 54 -6.64 -9.15 3.52
CA VAL A 54 -6.84 -8.36 4.75
C VAL A 54 -7.21 -6.91 4.41
N CYS A 55 -6.59 -6.32 3.39
CA CYS A 55 -6.97 -5.00 2.87
C CYS A 55 -8.34 -4.98 2.16
N GLY A 56 -8.92 -6.15 1.89
CA GLY A 56 -10.20 -6.31 1.19
C GLY A 56 -10.04 -6.50 -0.32
N SER A 57 -11.05 -7.14 -0.93
CA SER A 57 -11.02 -7.67 -2.31
C SER A 57 -10.74 -6.64 -3.41
N GLY A 58 -10.89 -5.34 -3.13
CA GLY A 58 -10.55 -4.27 -4.08
C GLY A 58 -9.06 -3.93 -4.16
N TYR A 59 -8.27 -4.26 -3.13
CA TYR A 59 -6.86 -3.88 -3.00
C TYR A 59 -5.95 -4.93 -3.63
N THR A 60 -5.87 -4.89 -4.97
CA THR A 60 -5.27 -5.97 -5.77
C THR A 60 -3.87 -5.67 -6.30
N ILE A 61 -3.37 -4.44 -6.13
CA ILE A 61 -2.05 -4.03 -6.65
C ILE A 61 -1.12 -3.77 -5.47
N SER A 62 -0.06 -4.57 -5.31
CA SER A 62 0.98 -4.35 -4.33
C SER A 62 1.81 -3.13 -4.72
N THR A 63 1.95 -2.19 -3.79
CA THR A 63 2.71 -0.95 -3.97
C THR A 63 4.03 -0.94 -3.21
N GLY A 64 4.22 -1.87 -2.28
CA GLY A 64 5.40 -1.97 -1.43
C GLY A 64 5.38 -3.21 -0.54
N ALA A 65 6.57 -3.74 -0.26
CA ALA A 65 6.78 -4.75 0.77
C ALA A 65 8.14 -4.58 1.44
N ALA A 66 8.21 -4.84 2.75
CA ALA A 66 9.45 -4.79 3.54
C ALA A 66 9.48 -5.89 4.60
N ARG A 67 10.55 -6.69 4.62
CA ARG A 67 10.76 -7.80 5.56
C ARG A 67 11.74 -7.41 6.66
N TYR A 68 11.38 -7.66 7.92
CA TYR A 68 12.17 -7.27 9.10
C TYR A 68 12.76 -8.50 9.79
N GLY A 69 13.67 -9.19 9.10
CA GLY A 69 14.27 -10.42 9.59
C GLY A 69 13.23 -11.52 9.81
N THR A 70 13.20 -12.11 11.00
CA THR A 70 12.23 -13.15 11.37
C THR A 70 11.02 -12.59 12.12
N TYR A 71 10.88 -11.27 12.24
CA TYR A 71 9.86 -10.65 13.10
C TYR A 71 8.55 -10.39 12.36
N GLY A 72 8.62 -9.98 11.09
CA GLY A 72 7.42 -9.66 10.35
C GLY A 72 7.69 -9.07 8.98
N THR A 73 6.63 -8.92 8.21
CA THR A 73 6.65 -8.30 6.87
C THR A 73 5.52 -7.29 6.74
N THR A 74 5.84 -6.10 6.26
CA THR A 74 4.83 -5.07 5.91
C THR A 74 4.50 -5.14 4.44
N TYR A 75 3.21 -5.03 4.12
CA TYR A 75 2.71 -4.97 2.76
C TYR A 75 1.80 -3.76 2.59
N THR A 76 1.93 -3.09 1.45
CA THR A 76 1.05 -1.98 1.07
C THR A 76 0.37 -2.28 -0.25
N TRP A 77 -0.90 -1.92 -0.35
CA TRP A 77 -1.76 -2.23 -1.48
C TRP A 77 -2.56 -1.02 -1.92
N THR A 78 -2.94 -0.98 -3.20
CA THR A 78 -3.90 -0.03 -3.74
C THR A 78 -4.98 -0.73 -4.56
N ASN A 79 -6.14 -0.09 -4.64
CA ASN A 79 -7.22 -0.52 -5.51
C ASN A 79 -7.14 0.07 -6.93
N GLY A 80 -6.08 0.84 -7.23
CA GLY A 80 -5.81 1.43 -8.55
C GLY A 80 -6.73 2.60 -8.93
N LYS A 81 -7.76 2.89 -8.12
CA LYS A 81 -8.63 4.05 -8.32
C LYS A 81 -7.89 5.33 -7.95
N THR A 82 -8.42 6.45 -8.42
CA THR A 82 -7.99 7.78 -8.00
C THR A 82 -9.20 8.47 -7.38
N THR A 83 -9.07 8.95 -6.13
CA THR A 83 -10.14 9.59 -5.35
C THR A 83 -10.09 11.11 -5.39
N GLY A 84 -9.00 11.69 -5.92
CA GLY A 84 -8.82 13.12 -6.14
C GLY A 84 -8.32 13.43 -7.54
N ASP A 85 -7.84 14.66 -7.72
CA ASP A 85 -7.44 15.18 -9.03
C ASP A 85 -6.00 14.81 -9.42
N ARG A 86 -5.20 14.31 -8.48
CA ARG A 86 -3.77 14.02 -8.70
C ARG A 86 -3.55 12.53 -8.85
N TYR A 87 -2.52 12.16 -9.62
CA TYR A 87 -2.08 10.77 -9.76
C TYR A 87 -1.83 10.09 -8.40
N TYR A 88 -1.34 10.86 -7.41
CA TYR A 88 -1.02 10.39 -6.05
C TYR A 88 -2.23 10.17 -5.15
N ASP A 89 -3.42 10.64 -5.55
CA ASP A 89 -4.66 10.50 -4.81
C ASP A 89 -5.25 9.09 -4.99
N LYS A 90 -4.42 8.06 -4.80
CA LYS A 90 -4.84 6.67 -4.86
C LYS A 90 -5.08 6.14 -3.46
N PRO A 91 -6.20 5.45 -3.21
CA PRO A 91 -6.43 4.77 -1.96
C PRO A 91 -5.34 3.72 -1.74
N ILE A 92 -4.80 3.70 -0.53
CA ILE A 92 -3.82 2.71 -0.09
C ILE A 92 -4.27 2.06 1.20
N CYS A 93 -3.81 0.83 1.38
CA CYS A 93 -3.94 0.05 2.60
C CYS A 93 -2.57 -0.46 3.02
N ALA A 94 -2.30 -0.50 4.33
CA ALA A 94 -1.10 -1.11 4.88
C ALA A 94 -1.47 -2.13 5.96
N VAL A 95 -0.72 -3.24 5.98
CA VAL A 95 -0.83 -4.31 6.98
C VAL A 95 0.58 -4.73 7.36
N PHE A 96 0.81 -4.97 8.65
CA PHE A 96 2.07 -5.50 9.16
C PHE A 96 1.84 -6.91 9.74
N PHE A 97 2.37 -7.94 9.07
CA PHE A 97 2.25 -9.34 9.47
C PHE A 97 3.28 -9.70 10.54
N ASN A 98 2.85 -10.52 11.49
CA ASN A 98 3.68 -11.08 12.55
C ASN A 98 4.18 -12.47 12.15
N ASP A 99 5.49 -12.63 12.04
CA ASP A 99 6.11 -13.89 11.64
C ASP A 99 6.81 -14.61 12.80
N THR A 100 6.62 -14.15 14.05
CA THR A 100 7.26 -14.77 15.22
C THR A 100 6.53 -15.99 15.76
N GLY A 101 5.26 -16.18 15.38
CA GLY A 101 4.38 -17.21 15.92
C GLY A 101 3.85 -16.93 17.33
N ALA A 102 4.08 -15.75 17.89
CA ALA A 102 3.59 -15.35 19.21
C ALA A 102 3.02 -13.93 19.22
N ALA A 103 2.07 -13.65 20.12
CA ALA A 103 1.50 -12.32 20.24
C ALA A 103 2.50 -11.30 20.79
N HIS A 104 2.65 -10.17 20.09
CA HIS A 104 3.57 -9.10 20.45
C HIS A 104 2.91 -7.74 20.36
N TYR A 105 3.40 -6.79 21.14
CA TYR A 105 3.03 -5.39 20.93
C TYR A 105 3.63 -4.92 19.61
N MET A 106 2.77 -4.66 18.64
CA MET A 106 3.16 -4.25 17.29
C MET A 106 2.15 -3.27 16.73
N GLY A 107 2.54 -2.58 15.66
CA GLY A 107 1.62 -1.66 15.01
C GLY A 107 2.07 -1.23 13.63
N ILE A 108 1.10 -0.69 12.91
CA ILE A 108 1.27 -0.08 11.61
C ILE A 108 0.65 1.32 11.66
N ARG A 109 1.38 2.33 11.18
CA ARG A 109 0.87 3.68 10.95
C ARG A 109 1.03 4.02 9.50
N LEU A 110 0.00 4.58 8.89
CA LEU A 110 -0.03 4.96 7.50
C LEU A 110 -0.29 6.46 7.36
N LYS A 111 0.63 7.10 6.66
CA LYS A 111 0.68 8.53 6.40
C LYS A 111 0.61 8.75 4.90
N ASP A 112 -0.16 9.75 4.48
CA ASP A 112 -0.13 10.23 3.10
C ASP A 112 0.91 11.35 2.92
N ASN A 113 1.01 11.92 1.72
CA ASN A 113 1.93 13.01 1.41
C ASN A 113 1.33 14.41 1.65
N TYR A 114 0.21 14.51 2.39
CA TYR A 114 -0.47 15.78 2.67
C TYR A 114 -0.21 16.22 4.11
N THR A 115 -0.02 17.53 4.32
CA THR A 115 0.32 18.08 5.65
C THR A 115 -0.89 18.20 6.59
N ASP A 116 -2.10 18.17 6.04
CA ASP A 116 -3.37 18.37 6.74
C ASP A 116 -4.14 17.07 7.00
N THR A 117 -3.73 15.94 6.42
CA THR A 117 -4.36 14.64 6.71
C THR A 117 -3.75 14.01 7.96
N PRO A 118 -4.58 13.68 8.98
CA PRO A 118 -4.09 12.91 10.12
C PRO A 118 -3.64 11.51 9.70
N HIS A 119 -2.57 11.03 10.33
CA HIS A 119 -2.13 9.65 10.16
C HIS A 119 -3.20 8.69 10.69
N LYS A 120 -3.25 7.48 10.13
CA LYS A 120 -4.07 6.38 10.63
C LYS A 120 -3.17 5.30 11.18
N GLU A 121 -3.55 4.70 12.29
CA GLU A 121 -2.72 3.73 12.96
C GLU A 121 -3.53 2.64 13.64
N ASP A 122 -2.88 1.50 13.79
CA ASP A 122 -3.37 0.38 14.58
C ASP A 122 -2.19 -0.20 15.35
N PHE A 123 -2.24 -0.08 16.68
CA PHE A 123 -1.19 -0.52 17.61
C PHE A 123 -1.83 -1.31 18.74
N GLY A 124 -1.25 -2.47 19.02
CA GLY A 124 -1.80 -3.37 20.02
C GLY A 124 -0.98 -4.63 20.15
N THR A 125 -1.49 -5.56 20.95
CA THR A 125 -0.90 -6.90 21.07
C THR A 125 -1.59 -7.83 20.09
N PHE A 126 -0.89 -8.21 19.02
CA PHE A 126 -1.45 -9.01 17.93
C PHE A 126 -0.66 -10.29 17.71
N SER A 127 -1.37 -11.40 17.47
CA SER A 127 -0.78 -12.69 17.11
C SER A 127 -0.48 -12.84 15.63
N THR A 128 -1.22 -12.14 14.77
CA THR A 128 -1.20 -12.40 13.32
C THR A 128 -0.78 -11.18 12.52
N TYR A 129 -1.43 -10.04 12.72
CA TYR A 129 -1.07 -8.79 12.04
C TYR A 129 -1.62 -7.57 12.78
N ALA A 130 -1.03 -6.41 12.52
CA ALA A 130 -1.60 -5.09 12.79
C ALA A 130 -2.15 -4.47 11.49
N GLY A 131 -3.23 -3.71 11.58
CA GLY A 131 -3.99 -3.19 10.45
C GLY A 131 -5.22 -4.06 10.11
N PRO A 132 -5.91 -3.79 8.99
CA PRO A 132 -5.53 -2.85 7.93
C PRO A 132 -5.76 -1.39 8.32
N VAL A 133 -4.81 -0.53 7.96
CA VAL A 133 -4.98 0.94 8.02
C VAL A 133 -5.06 1.50 6.61
N TYR A 134 -5.93 2.50 6.42
CA TYR A 134 -6.25 3.04 5.10
C TYR A 134 -5.94 4.53 5.01
N GLN A 135 -5.50 4.96 3.84
CA GLN A 135 -5.52 6.36 3.44
C GLN A 135 -6.24 6.50 2.11
N ASN A 136 -7.13 7.48 2.00
CA ASN A 136 -7.87 7.71 0.75
C ASN A 136 -6.97 8.26 -0.36
N ARG A 137 -5.83 8.89 0.00
CA ARG A 137 -4.91 9.60 -0.90
C ARG A 137 -3.45 9.35 -0.54
N GLY A 138 -3.00 8.09 -0.42
CA GLY A 138 -1.69 7.81 0.19
C GLY A 138 -0.59 7.28 -0.73
N TYR A 139 -0.77 7.29 -2.05
CA TYR A 139 0.36 6.99 -2.95
C TYR A 139 1.45 8.06 -2.75
N CYS A 140 2.72 7.68 -2.69
CA CYS A 140 3.83 8.53 -2.21
C CYS A 140 3.82 8.82 -0.69
N GLY A 141 3.01 8.08 0.07
CA GLY A 141 2.99 8.12 1.53
C GLY A 141 4.05 7.24 2.20
N GLU A 142 3.88 7.05 3.50
CA GLU A 142 4.77 6.27 4.37
C GLU A 142 3.98 5.27 5.21
N ALA A 143 4.44 4.03 5.26
CA ALA A 143 3.98 2.99 6.16
C ALA A 143 5.06 2.74 7.23
N TYR A 144 4.73 3.10 8.47
CA TYR A 144 5.60 2.93 9.63
C TYR A 144 5.23 1.67 10.39
N SER A 145 6.20 0.76 10.55
CA SER A 145 6.01 -0.53 11.22
C SER A 145 6.80 -0.57 12.52
N TYR A 146 6.17 -1.10 13.56
CA TYR A 146 6.75 -1.17 14.89
C TYR A 146 6.47 -2.51 15.57
N MET A 147 7.44 -3.05 16.29
CA MET A 147 7.26 -4.25 17.11
C MET A 147 8.18 -4.27 18.32
N LYS A 148 7.62 -4.67 19.47
CA LYS A 148 8.35 -5.05 20.68
C LYS A 148 8.22 -6.54 20.96
N VAL A 149 9.36 -7.17 21.26
CA VAL A 149 9.41 -8.52 21.83
C VAL A 149 9.92 -8.39 23.27
N GLY A 150 9.03 -8.63 24.23
CA GLY A 150 9.27 -8.26 25.63
C GLY A 150 9.47 -6.74 25.75
N SER A 151 10.59 -6.31 26.30
CA SER A 151 10.96 -4.89 26.43
C SER A 151 11.76 -4.34 25.24
N ARG A 152 12.21 -5.19 24.31
CA ARG A 152 13.08 -4.79 23.21
C ARG A 152 12.29 -4.41 21.97
N VAL A 153 12.61 -3.26 21.39
CA VAL A 153 12.14 -2.88 20.04
C VAL A 153 12.95 -3.68 19.01
N VAL A 154 12.25 -4.42 18.17
CA VAL A 154 12.84 -5.27 17.12
C VAL A 154 12.45 -4.84 15.71
N VAL A 155 11.36 -4.10 15.57
CA VAL A 155 10.98 -3.40 14.33
C VAL A 155 10.70 -1.95 14.66
N ASP A 156 11.34 -1.06 13.91
CA ASP A 156 11.17 0.39 13.92
C ASP A 156 11.61 0.89 12.55
N ASN A 157 10.69 0.91 11.58
CA ASN A 157 11.07 1.09 10.17
C ASN A 157 9.97 1.80 9.36
N ILE A 158 10.38 2.48 8.30
CA ILE A 158 9.49 3.17 7.36
C ILE A 158 9.65 2.56 5.97
N LEU A 159 8.53 2.16 5.39
CA LEU A 159 8.39 1.77 3.99
C LEU A 159 7.68 2.90 3.22
N THR A 160 8.31 3.40 2.15
CA THR A 160 7.65 4.31 1.21
C THR A 160 6.59 3.58 0.40
N VAL A 161 5.42 4.20 0.21
CA VAL A 161 4.29 3.61 -0.51
C VAL A 161 4.30 4.03 -1.99
N GLY A 162 4.47 3.06 -2.90
CA GLY A 162 4.49 3.34 -4.33
C GLY A 162 5.73 4.13 -4.77
N SER A 163 5.60 4.88 -5.85
CA SER A 163 6.66 5.73 -6.40
C SER A 163 6.27 7.21 -6.36
N CYS A 164 7.21 8.08 -6.00
CA CYS A 164 7.11 9.53 -5.96
C CYS A 164 7.99 10.13 -7.08
N ASN A 165 7.45 10.34 -8.28
CA ASN A 165 8.22 10.94 -9.40
C ASN A 165 7.53 12.16 -10.00
#